data_AF-A0A6G2HC14-F1
#
_entry.id   AF-A0A6G2HC14-F1
#
_cell.length_a   1.000
_cell.length_b   1.000
_cell.length_c   1.000
_cell.angle_alpha   90.00
_cell.angle_beta   90.00
_cell.angle_gamma   90.00
#
_symmetry.space_group_name_H-M   'P 1'
#
loop_
_entity.id
_entity.type
_entity.pdbx_description
1 polymer ?
#
loop_
_entity_poly.entity_id
_entity_poly.type
_entity_poly.pdbx_seq_one_letter_code
_entity_poly.pdbx_strand_id
1 'polypeptide(L)'
;MTPPTNDGRITLPFSREEAWVAHAALLAASETAVNAGDDAPAQLRPLDGIERGRDFTRSEVVLLRDALVDYLGDAPVRDRAPGRTLLRRSDDALDPPTQGAR
;
A
#
# COMPACT_ATOMS: atom_id res chain seq x y z
N MET A 1 26.01 9.59 -15.91
CA MET A 1 25.21 8.35 -16.00
C MET A 1 24.81 7.97 -14.59
N THR A 2 23.58 8.26 -14.19
CA THR A 2 22.97 7.70 -12.97
C THR A 2 22.77 6.21 -13.23
N PRO A 3 23.12 5.31 -12.29
CA PRO A 3 22.83 3.90 -12.48
C PRO A 3 21.30 3.75 -12.58
N PRO A 4 20.79 2.81 -13.39
CA PRO A 4 19.36 2.50 -13.33
C PRO A 4 19.09 2.05 -11.89
N THR A 5 18.32 2.82 -11.14
CA THR A 5 17.69 2.32 -9.93
C THR A 5 16.84 1.16 -10.40
N ASN A 6 17.38 -0.04 -10.29
CA ASN A 6 16.58 -1.25 -10.36
C ASN A 6 15.74 -1.19 -9.08
N ASP A 7 14.72 -0.35 -9.09
CA ASP A 7 13.74 -0.16 -8.02
C ASP A 7 13.11 -1.54 -7.86
N GLY A 8 13.66 -2.30 -6.91
CA GLY A 8 13.25 -3.65 -6.60
C GLY A 8 11.74 -3.63 -6.42
N ARG A 9 11.06 -4.11 -7.45
CA ARG A 9 9.61 -4.22 -7.48
C ARG A 9 9.22 -5.16 -6.34
N ILE A 10 8.31 -4.71 -5.49
CA ILE A 10 7.80 -5.44 -4.35
C ILE A 10 6.51 -6.12 -4.79
N THR A 11 6.54 -7.44 -4.86
CA THR A 11 5.33 -8.24 -5.04
C THR A 11 4.64 -8.39 -3.69
N LEU A 12 3.44 -7.84 -3.57
CA LEU A 12 2.56 -8.06 -2.43
C LEU A 12 1.46 -9.04 -2.83
N PRO A 13 1.49 -10.30 -2.37
CA PRO A 13 0.37 -11.20 -2.58
C PRO A 13 -0.83 -10.69 -1.78
N PHE A 14 -1.98 -10.55 -2.42
CA PHE A 14 -3.24 -10.21 -1.78
C PHE A 14 -4.18 -11.41 -1.82
N SER A 15 -4.83 -11.70 -0.70
CA SER A 15 -6.13 -12.36 -0.76
C SER A 15 -7.16 -11.41 -1.38
N ARG A 16 -8.31 -11.95 -1.82
CA ARG A 16 -9.41 -11.13 -2.34
C ARG A 16 -9.83 -10.06 -1.33
N GLU A 17 -9.98 -10.43 -0.06
CA GLU A 17 -10.40 -9.50 0.99
C GLU A 17 -9.36 -8.41 1.23
N GLU A 18 -8.07 -8.76 1.26
CA GLU A 18 -7.00 -7.78 1.39
C GLU A 18 -6.95 -6.80 0.21
N ALA A 19 -7.20 -7.27 -1.03
CA ALA A 19 -7.27 -6.39 -2.19
C ALA A 19 -8.44 -5.39 -2.08
N TRP A 20 -9.61 -5.82 -1.57
CA TRP A 20 -10.74 -4.93 -1.30
C TRP A 20 -10.39 -3.87 -0.24
N VAL A 21 -9.74 -4.27 0.85
CA VAL A 21 -9.34 -3.33 1.92
C VAL A 21 -8.28 -2.35 1.42
N ALA A 22 -7.29 -2.82 0.66
CA ALA A 22 -6.27 -1.96 0.06
C ALA A 22 -6.90 -0.90 -0.86
N HIS A 23 -7.87 -1.32 -1.68
CA HIS A 23 -8.59 -0.42 -2.57
C HIS A 23 -9.39 0.62 -1.79
N ALA A 24 -10.15 0.21 -0.76
CA ALA A 24 -10.92 1.11 0.09
C ALA A 24 -10.02 2.13 0.83
N ALA A 25 -8.89 1.69 1.38
CA ALA A 25 -7.95 2.56 2.07
C ALA A 25 -7.32 3.60 1.14
N LEU A 26 -6.88 3.20 -0.05
CA LEU A 26 -6.29 4.11 -1.04
C LEU A 26 -7.32 5.10 -1.62
N LEU A 27 -8.58 4.67 -1.79
CA LEU A 27 -9.66 5.58 -2.17
C LEU A 27 -9.93 6.62 -1.07
N ALA A 28 -10.07 6.20 0.19
CA ALA A 28 -10.29 7.13 1.31
C ALA A 28 -9.15 8.15 1.47
N ALA A 29 -7.90 7.70 1.27
CA ALA A 29 -6.74 8.59 1.28
C ALA A 29 -6.73 9.55 0.07
N SER A 30 -7.14 9.07 -1.12
CA SER A 30 -7.30 9.93 -2.32
C SER A 30 -8.38 10.98 -2.12
N GLU A 31 -9.54 10.60 -1.57
CA GLU A 31 -10.64 11.53 -1.25
C GLU A 31 -10.18 12.60 -0.25
N THR A 32 -9.41 12.21 0.76
CA THR A 32 -8.83 13.15 1.73
C THR A 32 -7.87 14.13 1.08
N ALA A 33 -6.98 13.66 0.20
CA ALA A 33 -6.04 14.51 -0.54
C ALA A 33 -6.76 15.48 -1.48
N VAL A 34 -7.78 15.01 -2.21
CA VAL A 34 -8.62 15.86 -3.07
C VAL A 34 -9.34 16.92 -2.25
N ASN A 35 -9.92 16.55 -1.10
CA ASN A 35 -10.56 17.50 -0.19
C ASN A 35 -9.57 18.53 0.38
N ALA A 36 -8.28 18.20 0.45
CA ALA A 36 -7.21 19.12 0.83
C ALA A 36 -6.68 19.99 -0.34
N GLY A 37 -7.22 19.81 -1.55
CA GLY A 37 -6.84 20.58 -2.75
C GLY A 37 -5.74 19.96 -3.60
N ASP A 38 -5.44 18.66 -3.44
CA ASP A 38 -4.57 17.91 -4.34
C ASP A 38 -5.37 17.34 -5.52
N ASP A 39 -5.18 17.93 -6.70
CA ASP A 39 -5.84 17.49 -7.94
C ASP A 39 -5.26 16.20 -8.54
N ALA A 40 -4.11 15.72 -8.05
CA ALA A 40 -3.42 14.55 -8.57
C ALA A 40 -2.86 13.63 -7.45
N PRO A 41 -3.75 13.04 -6.63
CA PRO A 41 -3.35 12.26 -5.46
C PRO A 41 -2.40 11.11 -5.82
N ALA A 42 -1.29 11.02 -5.10
CA ALA A 42 -0.26 10.00 -5.31
C ALA A 42 -0.78 8.56 -5.14
N GLN A 43 -1.87 8.39 -4.40
CA GLN A 43 -2.53 7.12 -4.10
C GLN A 43 -3.20 6.46 -5.32
N LEU A 44 -3.40 7.21 -6.42
CA LEU A 44 -3.93 6.63 -7.67
C LEU A 44 -2.95 5.62 -8.31
N ARG A 45 -1.64 5.80 -8.11
CA ARG A 45 -0.61 4.90 -8.66
C ARG A 45 -0.65 3.49 -8.04
N PRO A 46 -0.62 3.32 -6.70
CA PRO A 46 -0.79 2.00 -6.10
C PRO A 46 -2.18 1.41 -6.36
N LEU A 47 -3.24 2.22 -6.48
CA LEU A 47 -4.58 1.75 -6.83
C LEU A 47 -4.58 1.06 -8.21
N ASP A 48 -3.99 1.72 -9.21
CA ASP A 48 -3.79 1.19 -10.55
C ASP A 48 -2.93 -0.09 -10.55
N GLY A 49 -1.95 -0.15 -9.65
CA GLY A 49 -1.12 -1.33 -9.42
C GLY A 49 -1.95 -2.54 -8.98
N ILE A 50 -2.83 -2.36 -8.00
CA ILE A 50 -3.75 -3.42 -7.51
C ILE A 50 -4.67 -3.89 -8.64
N GLU A 51 -5.30 -2.95 -9.37
CA GLU A 51 -6.26 -3.26 -10.43
C GLU A 51 -5.63 -4.04 -11.59
N ARG A 52 -4.36 -3.74 -11.91
CA ARG A 52 -3.61 -4.41 -12.99
C ARG A 52 -2.77 -5.59 -12.53
N GLY A 53 -2.79 -5.91 -11.23
CA GLY A 53 -1.93 -6.94 -10.65
C GLY A 53 -0.43 -6.66 -10.88
N ARG A 54 -0.02 -5.38 -10.88
CA ARG A 54 1.39 -5.00 -11.03
C ARG A 54 2.09 -4.98 -9.67
N ASP A 55 3.39 -5.24 -9.71
CA ASP A 55 4.25 -5.07 -8.55
C ASP A 55 4.42 -3.58 -8.19
N PHE A 56 4.63 -3.34 -6.89
CA PHE A 56 4.73 -2.01 -6.31
C PHE A 56 6.18 -1.52 -6.27
N THR A 57 6.38 -0.23 -6.39
CA THR A 57 7.60 0.44 -5.94
C THR A 57 7.57 0.58 -4.43
N ARG A 58 8.74 0.78 -3.81
CA ARG A 58 8.83 1.03 -2.36
C ARG A 58 7.95 2.22 -1.93
N SER A 59 7.93 3.30 -2.70
CA SER A 59 7.09 4.47 -2.44
C SER A 59 5.60 4.16 -2.51
N GLU A 60 5.17 3.32 -3.46
CA GLU A 60 3.78 2.86 -3.55
C GLU A 60 3.39 1.98 -2.33
N VAL A 61 4.31 1.16 -1.81
CA VAL A 61 4.09 0.39 -0.57
C VAL A 61 4.01 1.31 0.66
N VAL A 62 4.81 2.38 0.72
CA VAL A 62 4.70 3.40 1.79
C VAL A 62 3.33 4.06 1.74
N LEU A 63 2.87 4.49 0.57
CA LEU A 63 1.55 5.10 0.41
C LEU A 63 0.42 4.14 0.83
N LEU A 64 0.51 2.85 0.47
CA LEU A 64 -0.44 1.84 0.91
C LEU A 64 -0.42 1.66 2.43
N ARG A 65 0.77 1.60 3.05
CA ARG A 65 0.93 1.48 4.51
C ARG A 65 0.29 2.65 5.23
N ASP A 66 0.58 3.88 4.82
CA ASP A 66 0.04 5.09 5.45
C ASP A 66 -1.50 5.14 5.29
N ALA A 67 -2.01 4.85 4.08
CA ALA A 67 -3.45 4.78 3.85
C ALA A 67 -4.14 3.71 4.72
N LEU A 68 -3.51 2.55 4.94
CA LEU A 68 -4.04 1.50 5.81
C LEU A 68 -4.07 1.93 7.28
N VAL A 69 -3.03 2.64 7.75
CA VAL A 69 -2.98 3.16 9.13
C VAL A 69 -4.16 4.10 9.38
N ASP A 70 -4.40 5.03 8.48
CA ASP A 70 -5.48 6.01 8.60
C ASP A 70 -6.86 5.32 8.50
N TYR A 71 -7.04 4.47 7.48
CA TYR A 71 -8.30 3.76 7.25
C TYR A 71 -8.70 2.85 8.42
N LEU A 72 -7.74 2.11 9.00
CA LEU A 72 -8.02 1.16 10.07
C LEU A 72 -8.44 1.81 11.39
N GLY A 73 -8.25 3.12 11.55
CA GLY A 73 -8.76 3.88 12.70
C GLY A 73 -10.28 3.83 12.82
N ASP A 74 -10.99 3.85 11.68
CA ASP A 74 -12.46 3.85 11.63
C ASP A 74 -13.04 2.74 10.72
N ALA A 75 -12.20 1.77 10.32
CA ALA A 75 -12.61 0.74 9.38
C ALA A 75 -13.79 -0.12 9.91
N PRO A 76 -14.71 -0.53 9.01
CA PRO A 76 -15.74 -1.52 9.31
C PRO A 76 -15.14 -2.80 9.89
N VAL A 77 -15.86 -3.47 10.80
CA VAL A 77 -15.36 -4.67 11.50
C VAL A 77 -14.86 -5.75 10.54
N ARG A 78 -15.54 -5.92 9.39
CA ARG A 78 -15.17 -6.86 8.33
C ARG A 78 -13.74 -6.65 7.82
N ASP A 79 -13.29 -5.41 7.77
CA ASP A 79 -12.06 -5.02 7.08
C ASP A 79 -10.86 -5.01 8.03
N ARG A 80 -11.10 -5.02 9.35
CA ARG A 80 -10.06 -4.89 10.38
C ARG A 80 -9.06 -6.03 10.36
N ALA A 81 -9.51 -7.28 10.30
CA ALA A 81 -8.61 -8.42 10.32
C ALA A 81 -7.79 -8.55 9.02
N PRO A 82 -8.40 -8.51 7.82
CA PRO A 82 -7.65 -8.49 6.56
C PRO A 82 -6.70 -7.28 6.47
N GLY A 83 -7.17 -6.09 6.84
CA GLY A 83 -6.37 -4.87 6.77
C GLY A 83 -5.16 -4.87 7.73
N ARG A 84 -5.30 -5.42 8.95
CA ARG A 84 -4.17 -5.59 9.86
C ARG A 84 -3.14 -6.59 9.34
N THR A 85 -3.59 -7.67 8.72
CA THR A 85 -2.67 -8.65 8.09
C THR A 85 -1.89 -8.00 6.94
N LEU A 86 -2.59 -7.24 6.10
CA LEU A 86 -1.97 -6.50 5.02
C LEU A 86 -1.00 -5.44 5.53
N LEU A 87 -1.37 -4.67 6.56
CA LEU A 87 -0.51 -3.64 7.14
C LEU A 87 0.83 -4.24 7.60
N ARG A 88 0.80 -5.36 8.34
CA ARG A 88 2.03 -6.05 8.75
C ARG A 88 2.87 -6.50 7.56
N ARG A 89 2.24 -7.03 6.51
CA ARG A 89 2.95 -7.46 5.29
C ARG A 89 3.61 -6.27 4.58
N SER A 90 2.95 -5.11 4.55
CA SER A 90 3.51 -3.87 4.01
C SER A 90 4.69 -3.39 4.86
N ASP A 91 4.59 -3.45 6.18
CA ASP A 91 5.70 -3.14 7.11
C ASP A 91 6.90 -4.07 6.86
N ASP A 92 6.67 -5.39 6.82
CA ASP A 92 7.70 -6.40 6.56
C ASP A 92 8.37 -6.21 5.19
N ALA A 93 7.63 -5.74 4.18
CA ALA A 93 8.18 -5.46 2.86
C ALA A 93 9.03 -4.19 2.81
N LEU A 94 8.73 -3.21 3.68
CA LEU A 94 9.47 -1.95 3.78
C LEU A 94 10.72 -2.07 4.65
N ASP A 95 10.68 -2.94 5.66
CA ASP A 95 11.80 -3.28 6.53
C ASP A 95 12.03 -4.80 6.51
N PRO A 96 12.56 -5.35 5.40
CA PRO A 96 12.79 -6.77 5.29
C PRO A 96 13.72 -7.20 6.43
N PRO A 97 13.38 -8.26 7.20
CA PRO A 97 14.19 -8.69 8.31
C PRO A 97 15.61 -8.90 7.82
N THR A 98 16.56 -8.20 8.44
CA THR A 98 17.98 -8.28 8.08
C THR A 98 18.35 -9.76 8.17
N GLN A 99 18.49 -10.43 7.03
CA GLN A 99 18.91 -11.82 7.02
C GLN A 99 20.29 -11.85 7.67
N GLY A 100 20.34 -12.30 8.92
CA GLY A 100 21.57 -12.43 9.67
C GLY A 100 22.56 -13.23 8.85
N ALA A 101 23.72 -12.64 8.62
CA ALA A 101 24.88 -13.30 8.06
C ALA A 101 25.06 -14.67 8.72
N ARG A 102 25.00 -15.72 7.91
CA ARG A 102 25.51 -17.05 8.26
C ARG A 102 26.72 -17.33 7.38
#